data_AF-K3W9W4-F1
#
_entry.id   AF-K3W9W4-F1
#
_cell.length_a   1.000
_cell.length_b   1.000
_cell.length_c   1.000
_cell.angle_alpha   90.00
_cell.angle_beta   90.00
_cell.angle_gamma   90.00
#
_symmetry.space_group_name_H-M   'P 1'
#
loop_
_entity.id
_entity.type
_entity.pdbx_description
1 polymer ?
#
loop_
_entity_poly.entity_id
_entity_poly.type
_entity_poly.pdbx_seq_one_letter_code
_entity_poly.pdbx_strand_id
1 'polypeptide(L)'
;MSVLLAVLSFVDIVALTFLNGYWLITLDELELDHLNPADVAKRLNKLVFPEMVLHGILMFLCLIAWAPWVLLLNVPIAVWHARRVMRNEHMLDPTEILRFKNLQQARMEAIAKTVFYGFQIVYGMFWMVSAIVASAKGSGRKSSGRK
;
A
#
# COMPACT_ATOMS: atom_id res chain seq x y z
N MET A 1 22.88 -1.91 5.98
CA MET A 1 21.67 -1.22 6.49
C MET A 1 20.67 -0.92 5.39
N SER A 2 21.07 -0.28 4.29
CA SER A 2 20.16 0.11 3.19
C SER A 2 19.47 -1.07 2.49
N VAL A 3 20.16 -2.21 2.32
CA VAL A 3 19.56 -3.43 1.72
C VAL A 3 18.44 -4.00 2.59
N LEU A 4 18.61 -4.04 3.91
CA LEU A 4 17.59 -4.56 4.84
C LEU A 4 16.32 -3.72 4.79
N LEU A 5 16.46 -2.38 4.78
CA LEU A 5 15.33 -1.47 4.64
C LEU A 5 14.59 -1.65 3.31
N ALA A 6 15.33 -1.82 2.21
CA ALA A 6 14.73 -2.06 0.90
C ALA A 6 13.96 -3.39 0.87
N VAL A 7 14.50 -4.47 1.45
CA VAL A 7 13.81 -5.77 1.53
C VAL A 7 12.56 -5.68 2.42
N LEU A 8 12.65 -5.06 3.60
CA LEU A 8 11.50 -4.88 4.49
C LEU A 8 10.39 -4.07 3.81
N SER A 9 10.74 -2.95 3.18
CA SER A 9 9.77 -2.13 2.45
C SER A 9 9.11 -2.88 1.28
N PHE A 10 9.86 -3.75 0.58
CA PHE A 10 9.32 -4.57 -0.49
C PHE A 10 8.29 -5.57 0.04
N VAL A 11 8.60 -6.23 1.16
CA VAL A 11 7.66 -7.14 1.83
C VAL A 11 6.40 -6.39 2.27
N ASP A 12 6.53 -5.18 2.82
CA ASP A 12 5.38 -4.35 3.20
C ASP A 12 4.52 -3.93 1.99
N ILE A 13 5.14 -3.57 0.86
CA ILE A 13 4.42 -3.25 -0.39
C ILE A 13 3.62 -4.47 -0.89
N VAL A 14 4.21 -5.67 -0.82
CA VAL A 14 3.52 -6.91 -1.20
C VAL A 14 2.35 -7.19 -0.26
N ALA A 15 2.54 -7.03 1.05
CA ALA A 15 1.48 -7.19 2.04
C ALA A 15 0.32 -6.21 1.79
N LEU A 16 0.61 -4.93 1.56
CA LEU A 16 -0.39 -3.91 1.23
C LEU A 16 -1.15 -4.24 -0.06
N THR A 17 -0.46 -4.75 -1.07
CA THR A 17 -1.11 -5.19 -2.32
C THR A 17 -2.09 -6.34 -2.07
N PHE A 18 -1.71 -7.31 -1.24
CA PHE A 18 -2.58 -8.43 -0.87
C PHE A 18 -3.82 -7.97 -0.11
N LEU A 19 -3.66 -7.05 0.85
CA LEU A 19 -4.80 -6.44 1.56
C LEU A 19 -5.75 -5.74 0.58
N ASN A 20 -5.21 -4.95 -0.36
CA ASN A 20 -6.04 -4.27 -1.37
C ASN A 20 -6.72 -5.25 -2.35
N GLY A 21 -6.06 -6.37 -2.68
CA GLY A 21 -6.69 -7.45 -3.44
C GLY A 21 -7.89 -8.05 -2.69
N TYR A 22 -7.77 -8.25 -1.37
CA TYR A 22 -8.90 -8.71 -0.54
C TYR A 22 -10.05 -7.70 -0.54
N TRP A 23 -9.77 -6.40 -0.47
CA TRP A 23 -10.78 -5.34 -0.61
C TRP A 23 -11.53 -5.44 -1.94
N LEU A 24 -10.80 -5.61 -3.04
CA LEU A 24 -11.39 -5.70 -4.38
C LEU A 24 -12.30 -6.93 -4.50
N ILE A 25 -11.84 -8.10 -4.06
CA ILE A 25 -12.62 -9.35 -4.11
C ILE A 25 -13.88 -9.23 -3.25
N THR A 26 -13.77 -8.68 -2.04
CA THR A 26 -14.93 -8.52 -1.13
C THR A 26 -15.97 -7.55 -1.71
N LEU A 27 -15.54 -6.51 -2.42
CA LEU A 27 -16.44 -5.58 -3.11
C LEU A 27 -17.10 -6.22 -4.35
N ASP A 28 -16.38 -7.09 -5.06
CA ASP A 28 -16.90 -7.85 -6.21
C ASP A 28 -17.94 -8.89 -5.76
N GLU A 29 -17.70 -9.59 -4.64
CA GLU A 29 -18.69 -10.50 -4.02
C GLU A 29 -19.95 -9.77 -3.55
N LEU A 30 -19.84 -8.51 -3.14
CA LEU A 30 -20.99 -7.67 -2.81
C LEU A 30 -21.79 -7.26 -4.05
N GLU A 31 -21.13 -6.97 -5.17
CA GLU A 31 -21.78 -6.61 -6.45
C GLU A 31 -22.53 -7.79 -7.07
N LEU A 32 -22.01 -9.01 -6.90
CA LEU A 32 -22.65 -10.25 -7.33
C LEU A 32 -23.82 -10.69 -6.42
N ASP A 33 -24.19 -9.86 -5.44
CA ASP A 33 -25.27 -10.09 -4.46
C ASP A 33 -25.09 -11.39 -3.65
N HIS A 34 -23.84 -11.87 -3.54
CA HIS A 34 -23.50 -13.11 -2.83
C HIS A 34 -23.35 -12.91 -1.31
N LEU A 35 -23.11 -11.67 -0.86
CA LEU A 35 -22.89 -11.34 0.55
C LEU A 35 -23.77 -10.18 1.00
N ASN A 36 -24.21 -10.26 2.26
CA ASN A 36 -24.98 -9.18 2.87
C ASN A 36 -24.06 -7.95 3.10
N PRO A 37 -24.46 -6.73 2.67
CA PRO A 37 -23.71 -5.49 2.84
C PRO A 37 -23.23 -5.21 4.28
N ALA A 38 -24.03 -5.60 5.29
CA ALA A 38 -23.66 -5.42 6.69
C ALA A 38 -22.46 -6.29 7.10
N ASP A 39 -22.38 -7.52 6.57
CA ASP A 39 -21.26 -8.42 6.83
C ASP A 39 -20.01 -7.96 6.10
N VAL A 40 -20.16 -7.45 4.87
CA VAL A 40 -19.07 -6.85 4.09
C VAL A 40 -18.51 -5.61 4.80
N ALA A 41 -19.36 -4.68 5.24
CA ALA A 41 -18.94 -3.49 5.98
C ALA A 41 -18.14 -3.84 7.24
N LYS A 42 -18.57 -4.86 8.00
CA LYS A 42 -17.87 -5.33 9.21
C LYS A 42 -16.50 -5.94 8.90
N ARG A 43 -16.39 -6.74 7.83
CA ARG A 43 -15.12 -7.32 7.38
C ARG A 43 -14.14 -6.24 6.90
N LEU A 44 -14.64 -5.32 6.06
CA LEU A 44 -13.85 -4.23 5.50
C LEU A 44 -13.37 -3.27 6.59
N ASN A 45 -14.22 -2.89 7.54
CA ASN A 45 -13.84 -2.02 8.67
C ASN A 45 -12.69 -2.63 9.50
N LYS A 46 -12.69 -3.96 9.70
CA LYS A 46 -11.59 -4.66 10.37
C LYS A 46 -10.28 -4.62 9.58
N LEU A 47 -10.34 -4.48 8.25
CA LEU A 47 -9.16 -4.35 7.37
C LEU A 47 -8.67 -2.90 7.20
N VAL A 48 -9.51 -1.89 7.45
CA VAL A 48 -9.08 -0.47 7.37
C VAL A 48 -7.91 -0.19 8.32
N PHE A 49 -7.99 -0.71 9.54
CA PHE A 49 -6.97 -0.48 10.57
C PHE A 49 -5.59 -1.07 10.21
N PRO A 50 -5.45 -2.36 9.83
CA PRO A 50 -4.16 -2.91 9.43
C PRO A 50 -3.60 -2.27 8.17
N GLU A 51 -4.43 -1.86 7.19
CA GLU A 51 -3.96 -1.13 6.01
C GLU A 51 -3.32 0.21 6.39
N MET A 52 -3.96 0.95 7.30
CA MET A 52 -3.47 2.25 7.75
C MET A 52 -2.17 2.14 8.56
N VAL A 53 -2.05 1.10 9.40
CA VAL A 53 -0.82 0.81 10.15
C VAL A 53 0.31 0.42 9.21
N LEU A 54 0.07 -0.49 8.25
CA LEU A 54 1.08 -0.92 7.28
C LEU A 54 1.54 0.25 6.39
N HIS A 55 0.64 1.15 6.01
CA HIS A 55 1.02 2.36 5.27
C HIS A 55 1.87 3.33 6.08
N GLY A 56 1.53 3.51 7.36
CA GLY A 56 2.34 4.31 8.28
C GLY A 56 3.75 3.75 8.43
N ILE A 57 3.87 2.42 8.54
CA ILE A 57 5.16 1.71 8.60
C ILE A 57 5.93 1.91 7.29
N LEU A 58 5.28 1.77 6.13
CA LEU A 58 5.92 1.96 4.83
C LEU A 58 6.46 3.39 4.66
N MET A 59 5.68 4.41 5.03
CA MET A 59 6.12 5.81 5.03
C MET A 59 7.32 6.03 5.96
N PHE A 60 7.29 5.46 7.17
CA PHE A 60 8.38 5.57 8.13
C PHE A 60 9.67 4.90 7.62
N LEU A 61 9.56 3.71 7.04
CA LEU A 61 10.69 3.01 6.41
C LEU A 61 11.27 3.79 5.23
N CYS A 62 10.43 4.41 4.39
CA CYS A 62 10.88 5.26 3.29
C CYS A 62 11.61 6.52 3.78
N LEU A 63 11.18 7.09 4.91
CA LEU A 63 11.80 8.26 5.54
C LEU A 63 13.21 7.93 6.03
N ILE A 64 13.36 6.78 6.70
CA ILE A 64 14.67 6.29 7.18
C ILE A 64 15.61 6.00 6.01
N ALA A 65 15.07 5.46 4.92
CA ALA A 65 15.88 5.09 3.77
C ALA A 65 16.26 6.27 2.84
N TRP A 66 15.83 7.50 3.15
CA TRP A 66 16.12 8.72 2.38
C TRP A 66 15.83 8.57 0.88
N ALA A 67 14.68 7.97 0.54
CA ALA A 67 14.23 7.77 -0.84
C ALA A 67 13.13 8.80 -1.22
N PRO A 68 13.49 10.04 -1.61
CA PRO A 68 12.51 11.10 -1.85
C PRO A 68 11.54 10.75 -3.00
N TRP A 69 11.98 9.96 -3.97
CA TRP A 69 11.15 9.57 -5.11
C TRP A 69 10.02 8.58 -4.74
N VAL A 70 10.33 7.62 -3.86
CA VAL A 70 9.33 6.66 -3.35
C VAL A 70 8.36 7.35 -2.39
N LEU A 71 8.85 8.32 -1.63
CA LEU A 71 8.04 9.13 -0.72
C LEU A 71 7.04 9.99 -1.52
N LEU A 72 7.50 10.66 -2.57
CA LEU A 72 6.65 11.50 -3.44
C LEU A 72 5.57 10.69 -4.17
N LEU A 73 5.86 9.42 -4.53
CA LEU A 73 4.90 8.48 -5.07
C LEU A 73 3.88 8.00 -4.02
N ASN A 74 4.23 7.95 -2.74
CA ASN A 74 3.30 7.58 -1.65
C ASN A 74 2.47 8.75 -1.10
N VAL A 75 2.87 10.01 -1.35
CA VAL A 75 2.12 11.21 -0.90
C VAL A 75 0.66 11.25 -1.35
N PRO A 76 0.29 10.94 -2.61
CA PRO A 76 -1.12 10.96 -3.04
C PRO A 76 -1.99 9.97 -2.24
N ILE A 77 -1.44 8.78 -1.97
CA ILE A 77 -2.10 7.74 -1.18
C ILE A 77 -2.18 8.16 0.29
N ALA A 78 -1.11 8.72 0.85
CA ALA A 78 -1.09 9.22 2.21
C ALA A 78 -2.09 10.35 2.42
N VAL A 79 -2.23 11.28 1.46
CA VAL A 79 -3.23 12.35 1.47
C VAL A 79 -4.64 11.78 1.37
N TRP A 80 -4.85 10.74 0.56
CA TRP A 80 -6.14 10.06 0.45
C TRP A 80 -6.51 9.35 1.77
N HIS A 81 -5.58 8.62 2.39
CA HIS A 81 -5.77 8.03 3.71
C HIS A 81 -6.01 9.10 4.79
N ALA A 82 -5.23 10.18 4.79
CA ALA A 82 -5.37 11.28 5.75
C ALA A 82 -6.73 11.99 5.61
N ARG A 83 -7.21 12.22 4.37
CA ARG A 83 -8.55 12.76 4.14
C ARG A 83 -9.64 11.83 4.68
N ARG A 84 -9.49 10.52 4.52
CA ARG A 84 -10.43 9.52 5.06
C ARG A 84 -10.49 9.55 6.59
N VAL A 85 -9.33 9.66 7.24
CA VAL A 85 -9.22 9.79 8.71
C VAL A 85 -9.80 11.11 9.20
N MET A 86 -9.49 12.22 8.52
CA MET A 86 -9.98 13.55 8.89
C MET A 86 -11.49 13.70 8.72
N ARG A 87 -12.12 12.95 7.80
CA ARG A 87 -13.58 12.97 7.62
C ARG A 87 -14.33 12.10 8.63
N ASN A 88 -13.65 11.45 9.56
CA ASN A 88 -14.25 10.51 10.52
C ASN A 88 -15.00 9.31 9.89
N GLU A 89 -14.85 9.08 8.58
CA GLU A 89 -15.43 7.96 7.82
C GLU A 89 -14.59 6.68 8.00
N HIS A 90 -14.06 6.44 9.20
CA HIS A 90 -13.26 5.26 9.53
C HIS A 90 -14.09 3.97 9.44
N MET A 91 -15.39 4.09 9.72
CA MET A 91 -16.35 3.02 9.62
C MET A 91 -17.12 3.18 8.32
N LEU A 92 -17.03 2.18 7.46
CA LEU A 92 -17.91 2.07 6.31
C LEU A 92 -19.34 1.83 6.82
N ASP A 93 -20.22 2.81 6.63
CA ASP A 93 -21.62 2.64 6.97
C ASP A 93 -22.29 1.70 5.96
N PRO A 94 -22.94 0.60 6.42
CA PRO A 94 -23.53 -0.40 5.53
C PRO A 94 -24.58 0.18 4.57
N THR A 95 -25.28 1.21 5.01
CA THR A 95 -26.33 1.92 4.27
C THR A 95 -25.78 2.83 3.17
N GLU A 96 -24.57 3.36 3.31
CA GLU A 96 -23.95 4.19 2.26
C GLU A 96 -23.30 3.35 1.16
N ILE A 97 -22.70 2.21 1.50
CA ILE A 97 -22.13 1.26 0.52
C ILE A 97 -23.23 0.71 -0.40
N LEU A 98 -24.43 0.44 0.13
CA LEU A 98 -25.55 -0.13 -0.61
C LEU A 98 -26.11 0.76 -1.72
N ARG A 99 -25.83 2.07 -1.68
CA ARG A 99 -26.27 2.97 -2.73
C ARG A 99 -25.43 2.68 -3.97
N PHE A 100 -26.01 2.09 -5.02
CA PHE A 100 -25.35 1.71 -6.28
C PHE A 100 -24.29 2.70 -6.79
N LYS A 101 -24.55 4.01 -6.69
CA LYS A 101 -23.58 5.07 -7.05
C LYS A 101 -22.31 5.06 -6.20
N ASN A 102 -22.42 4.87 -4.89
CA ASN A 102 -21.30 4.83 -3.94
C ASN A 102 -20.54 3.50 -4.05
N LEU A 103 -21.24 2.39 -4.28
CA LEU A 103 -20.65 1.05 -4.47
C LEU A 103 -19.73 1.03 -5.69
N GLN A 104 -20.21 1.56 -6.83
CA GLN A 104 -19.42 1.64 -8.06
C GLN A 104 -18.25 2.63 -7.93
N GLN A 105 -18.42 3.74 -7.19
CA GLN A 105 -17.31 4.65 -6.88
C GLN A 105 -16.27 3.98 -5.98
N ALA A 106 -16.67 3.30 -4.91
CA ALA A 106 -15.76 2.59 -4.02
C ALA A 106 -14.99 1.47 -4.75
N ARG A 107 -15.63 0.78 -5.69
CA ARG A 107 -14.99 -0.21 -6.56
C ARG A 107 -13.95 0.45 -7.48
N MET A 108 -14.31 1.54 -8.15
CA MET A 108 -13.37 2.27 -9.00
C MET A 108 -12.17 2.81 -8.21
N GLU A 109 -12.39 3.27 -6.97
CA GLU A 109 -11.31 3.65 -6.06
C GLU A 109 -10.42 2.46 -5.67
N ALA A 110 -11.02 1.31 -5.33
CA ALA A 110 -10.27 0.09 -5.01
C ALA A 110 -9.47 -0.45 -6.21
N ILE A 111 -10.02 -0.37 -7.43
CA ILE A 111 -9.33 -0.71 -8.67
C ILE A 111 -8.17 0.25 -8.91
N ALA A 112 -8.40 1.56 -8.82
CA ALA A 112 -7.38 2.57 -9.03
C ALA A 112 -6.21 2.40 -8.03
N LYS A 113 -6.53 2.14 -6.76
CA LYS A 113 -5.55 1.76 -5.75
C LYS A 113 -4.78 0.50 -6.12
N THR A 114 -5.47 -0.57 -6.49
CA THR A 114 -4.84 -1.86 -6.83
C THR A 114 -3.86 -1.71 -7.98
N VAL A 115 -4.24 -0.96 -9.01
CA VAL A 115 -3.34 -0.62 -10.13
C VAL A 115 -2.13 0.18 -9.64
N PHE A 116 -2.34 1.14 -8.74
CA PHE A 116 -1.26 1.92 -8.15
C PHE A 116 -0.28 1.07 -7.33
N TYR A 117 -0.77 0.18 -6.47
CA TYR A 117 0.10 -0.76 -5.73
C TYR A 117 0.82 -1.74 -6.68
N GLY A 118 0.18 -2.13 -7.78
CA GLY A 118 0.84 -2.89 -8.85
C GLY A 118 2.05 -2.15 -9.42
N PHE A 119 1.90 -0.86 -9.75
CA PHE A 119 3.04 -0.02 -10.15
C PHE A 119 4.08 0.13 -9.03
N GLN A 120 3.64 0.25 -7.79
CA GLN A 120 4.50 0.36 -6.61
C GLN A 120 5.38 -0.88 -6.42
N ILE A 121 4.87 -2.09 -6.70
CA ILE A 121 5.66 -3.34 -6.66
C ILE A 121 6.83 -3.29 -7.64
N VAL A 122 6.59 -2.86 -8.89
CA VAL A 122 7.63 -2.75 -9.92
C VAL A 122 8.73 -1.79 -9.46
N TYR A 123 8.32 -0.64 -8.89
CA TYR A 123 9.26 0.34 -8.35
C TYR A 123 10.02 -0.18 -7.13
N GLY A 124 9.34 -0.88 -6.20
CA GLY A 124 9.95 -1.50 -5.03
C GLY A 124 11.00 -2.55 -5.41
N MET A 125 10.72 -3.35 -6.44
CA MET A 125 11.67 -4.33 -6.97
C MET A 125 12.91 -3.65 -7.55
N PHE A 126 12.74 -2.58 -8.35
CA PHE A 126 13.87 -1.81 -8.89
C PHE A 126 14.74 -1.21 -7.77
N TRP A 127 14.11 -0.67 -6.74
CA TRP A 127 14.81 -0.09 -5.60
C TRP A 127 15.60 -1.14 -4.80
N MET A 128 15.01 -2.31 -4.56
CA MET A 128 15.69 -3.44 -3.90
C MET A 128 16.94 -3.89 -4.68
N VAL A 129 16.81 -4.08 -6.00
CA VAL A 129 17.95 -4.45 -6.86
C VAL A 129 19.04 -3.38 -6.82
N SER A 130 18.65 -2.10 -6.91
CA SER A 130 19.59 -0.98 -6.84
C SER A 130 20.35 -0.93 -5.52
N ALA A 131 19.67 -1.19 -4.41
CA ALA A 131 20.28 -1.26 -3.08
C ALA A 131 21.28 -2.41 -2.96
N ILE A 132 20.96 -3.59 -3.51
CA ILE A 132 21.85 -4.76 -3.55
C ILE A 132 23.09 -4.45 -4.40
N VAL A 133 22.91 -3.90 -5.60
CA VAL A 133 24.02 -3.56 -6.52
C VAL A 133 24.92 -2.50 -5.89
N ALA A 134 24.36 -1.47 -5.24
CA ALA A 134 25.13 -0.46 -4.54
C ALA A 134 25.95 -1.06 -3.39
N SER A 135 25.36 -2.00 -2.63
CA SER A 135 26.06 -2.73 -1.57
C SER A 135 27.20 -3.59 -2.13
N ALA A 136 27.00 -4.27 -3.25
CA ALA A 136 28.03 -5.07 -3.91
C ALA A 136 29.20 -4.20 -4.39
N LYS A 137 28.91 -3.04 -5.01
CA LYS A 137 29.92 -2.11 -5.54
C LYS A 137 30.73 -1.43 -4.43
N GLY A 138 30.13 -1.19 -3.26
CA GLY A 138 30.82 -0.66 -2.08
C GLY A 138 31.91 -1.61 -1.52
N SER A 139 31.75 -2.92 -1.70
CA SER A 139 32.74 -3.92 -1.25
C SER A 139 33.99 -3.91 -2.14
N GLY A 140 33.84 -3.75 -3.46
CA GLY A 140 34.97 -3.75 -4.41
C GLY A 140 35.90 -2.53 -4.28
N ARG A 141 35.40 -1.38 -3.80
CA ARG A 141 36.19 -0.15 -3.70
C ARG A 141 37.19 -0.15 -2.55
N LYS A 142 36.95 -0.93 -1.49
CA LYS A 142 37.87 -1.04 -0.34
C LYS A 142 39.16 -1.81 -0.64
N SER A 143 39.20 -2.63 -1.69
CA SER A 143 40.41 -3.37 -2.08
C SER A 143 41.38 -2.58 -2.96
N SER A 144 40.95 -1.48 -3.59
CA SER A 144 41.78 -0.72 -4.54
C SER A 144 42.43 0.53 -3.94
N GLY A 145 42.03 0.98 -2.74
CA GLY A 145 42.62 2.13 -2.04
C GLY A 145 43.75 1.76 -1.08
N ARG A 146 44.25 0.53 -1.16
CA ARG A 146 45.37 0.01 -0.35
C ARG A 146 46.53 -0.36 -1.28
N LYS A 147 46.96 0.60 -2.10
CA LYS A 147 48.24 0.59 -2.81
C LYS A 147 48.81 1.99 -2.79
#